data_AF-A0A1C4XPY4-F1
#
_entry.id   AF-A0A1C4XPY4-F1
#
_cell.length_a   1.000
_cell.length_b   1.000
_cell.length_c   1.000
_cell.angle_alpha   90.00
_cell.angle_beta   90.00
_cell.angle_gamma   90.00
#
_symmetry.space_group_name_H-M   'P 1'
#
loop_
_entity.id
_entity.type
_entity.pdbx_description
1 polymer ?
#
loop_
_entity_poly.entity_id
_entity_poly.type
_entity_poly.pdbx_seq_one_letter_code
_entity_poly.pdbx_strand_id
1 'polypeptide(L)'
;MAGRLAVVGAGLMGSGIAQVAAQAGWQVTLRDLDDAATTRGVAGIRKSLEKFAEKGRIEASDVEATLGRITPTTDLEAVADADIVVEAVFERLEIKHEVFRALDKICKADAVLATNTSAIPVTQIAAVTERPESVVGTHFFSPVPMMRLCELVRGYKTSDETLATARAFAEEVGKTVVVVNRDIAGFVTTRLIAALVVEAVKLVESGVVSAEDLDTACRLGFGHAMGPLATTDLTGVDVLMHAAKNIYTDTADEKFFPPELLQRMVTAGDLGRKSGKGFYTY
;
A
#
# COMPACT_ATOMS: atom_id res chain seq x y z
N MET A 1 -25.10 9.93 3.23
CA MET A 1 -24.64 8.63 3.77
C MET A 1 -23.33 8.31 3.06
N ALA A 2 -22.35 7.79 3.77
CA ALA A 2 -21.09 7.34 3.16
C ALA A 2 -21.37 6.23 2.12
N GLY A 3 -20.51 6.11 1.10
CA GLY A 3 -20.69 5.19 -0.03
C GLY A 3 -20.41 3.71 0.30
N ARG A 4 -20.37 2.87 -0.75
CA ARG A 4 -20.00 1.45 -0.70
C ARG A 4 -18.59 1.24 -1.22
N LEU A 5 -17.73 0.65 -0.39
CA LEU A 5 -16.36 0.27 -0.73
C LEU A 5 -16.26 -1.24 -0.83
N ALA A 6 -15.61 -1.75 -1.87
CA ALA A 6 -15.07 -3.11 -1.86
C ALA A 6 -13.55 -3.08 -1.72
N VAL A 7 -12.99 -3.96 -0.89
CA VAL A 7 -11.55 -4.16 -0.76
C VAL A 7 -11.24 -5.59 -1.16
N VAL A 8 -10.40 -5.76 -2.18
CA VAL A 8 -9.98 -7.08 -2.68
C VAL A 8 -8.58 -7.40 -2.13
N GLY A 9 -8.52 -8.35 -1.19
CA GLY A 9 -7.36 -8.69 -0.39
C GLY A 9 -7.57 -8.30 1.08
N ALA A 10 -7.51 -9.27 1.99
CA ALA A 10 -7.68 -9.09 3.44
C ALA A 10 -6.34 -9.20 4.20
N GLY A 11 -5.22 -8.96 3.50
CA GLY A 11 -3.91 -8.81 4.11
C GLY A 11 -3.73 -7.47 4.84
N LEU A 12 -2.49 -7.16 5.23
CA LEU A 12 -2.14 -5.98 6.03
C LEU A 12 -2.72 -4.67 5.48
N MET A 13 -2.54 -4.42 4.17
CA MET A 13 -3.00 -3.19 3.53
C MET A 13 -4.52 -3.16 3.40
N GLY A 14 -5.12 -4.22 2.87
CA GLY A 14 -6.56 -4.29 2.65
C GLY A 14 -7.37 -4.21 3.95
N SER A 15 -6.95 -4.89 5.02
CA SER A 15 -7.57 -4.74 6.34
C SER A 15 -7.44 -3.31 6.88
N GLY A 16 -6.29 -2.67 6.69
CA GLY A 16 -6.11 -1.28 7.10
C GLY A 16 -6.99 -0.29 6.33
N ILE A 17 -7.16 -0.50 5.02
CA ILE A 17 -8.04 0.31 4.15
C ILE A 17 -9.51 0.09 4.55
N ALA A 18 -9.92 -1.17 4.73
CA ALA A 18 -11.25 -1.53 5.19
C ALA A 18 -11.59 -0.88 6.55
N GLN A 19 -10.63 -0.90 7.49
CA GLN A 19 -10.79 -0.27 8.79
C GLN A 19 -11.05 1.24 8.67
N VAL A 20 -10.18 1.99 7.98
CA VAL A 20 -10.33 3.46 7.91
C VAL A 20 -11.61 3.87 7.18
N ALA A 21 -12.02 3.11 6.16
CA ALA A 21 -13.28 3.33 5.46
C ALA A 21 -14.50 3.06 6.37
N ALA A 22 -14.52 1.94 7.07
CA ALA A 22 -15.60 1.61 8.00
C ALA A 22 -15.70 2.59 9.17
N GLN A 23 -14.56 3.11 9.67
CA GLN A 23 -14.53 4.16 10.68
C GLN A 23 -15.10 5.49 10.15
N ALA A 24 -14.91 5.79 8.87
CA ALA A 24 -15.52 6.93 8.18
C ALA A 24 -17.00 6.70 7.80
N GLY A 25 -17.57 5.54 8.14
CA GLY A 25 -18.99 5.24 7.96
C GLY A 25 -19.34 4.51 6.66
N TRP A 26 -18.37 4.18 5.82
CA TRP A 26 -18.58 3.42 4.57
C TRP A 26 -19.05 2.00 4.87
N GLN A 27 -19.90 1.46 3.99
CA GLN A 27 -20.22 0.03 3.98
C GLN A 27 -19.11 -0.69 3.20
N VAL A 28 -18.44 -1.65 3.82
CA VAL A 28 -17.24 -2.27 3.29
C VAL A 28 -17.47 -3.75 3.01
N THR A 29 -17.31 -4.16 1.76
CA THR A 29 -17.12 -5.58 1.41
C THR A 29 -15.63 -5.90 1.46
N LEU A 30 -15.21 -6.79 2.37
CA LEU A 30 -13.82 -7.24 2.48
C LEU A 30 -13.69 -8.64 1.88
N ARG A 31 -13.08 -8.74 0.70
CA ARG A 31 -13.02 -9.97 -0.07
C ARG A 31 -11.62 -10.59 -0.07
N ASP A 32 -11.52 -11.90 0.15
CA ASP A 32 -10.29 -12.68 -0.07
C ASP A 32 -10.60 -14.09 -0.62
N LEU A 33 -9.59 -14.91 -0.90
CA LEU A 33 -9.72 -16.22 -1.54
C LEU A 33 -10.38 -17.28 -0.65
N ASP A 34 -10.22 -17.18 0.67
CA ASP A 34 -10.75 -18.13 1.63
C ASP A 34 -11.23 -17.45 2.92
N ASP A 35 -12.12 -18.13 3.65
CA ASP A 35 -12.69 -17.62 4.90
C ASP A 35 -11.63 -17.42 5.99
N ALA A 36 -10.52 -18.16 5.94
CA ALA A 36 -9.46 -18.01 6.92
C ALA A 36 -8.73 -16.67 6.73
N ALA A 37 -8.54 -16.22 5.50
CA ALA A 37 -7.95 -14.92 5.17
C ALA A 37 -8.85 -13.77 5.60
N THR A 38 -10.14 -13.81 5.26
CA THR A 38 -11.09 -12.77 5.69
C THR A 38 -11.27 -12.75 7.21
N THR A 39 -11.34 -13.91 7.86
CA THR A 39 -11.39 -14.01 9.33
C THR A 39 -10.15 -13.40 9.98
N ARG A 40 -8.94 -13.70 9.47
CA ARG A 40 -7.70 -13.08 9.96
C ARG A 40 -7.71 -11.57 9.75
N GLY A 41 -8.17 -11.09 8.60
CA GLY A 41 -8.28 -9.67 8.29
C GLY A 41 -9.20 -8.94 9.29
N VAL A 42 -10.43 -9.43 9.48
CA VAL A 42 -11.40 -8.86 10.44
C VAL A 42 -10.87 -8.92 11.87
N ALA A 43 -10.23 -10.01 12.29
CA ALA A 43 -9.60 -10.11 13.60
C ALA A 43 -8.47 -9.08 13.79
N GLY A 44 -7.68 -8.82 12.74
CA GLY A 44 -6.66 -7.78 12.71
C GLY A 44 -7.24 -6.38 12.90
N ILE A 45 -8.35 -6.08 12.21
CA ILE A 45 -9.09 -4.82 12.35
C ILE A 45 -9.61 -4.64 13.77
N ARG A 46 -10.29 -5.65 14.32
CA ARG A 46 -10.78 -5.66 15.70
C ARG A 46 -9.67 -5.33 16.69
N LYS A 47 -8.54 -6.05 16.62
CA LYS A 47 -7.37 -5.83 17.48
C LYS A 47 -6.81 -4.41 17.34
N SER A 48 -6.81 -3.84 16.13
CA SER A 48 -6.38 -2.46 15.93
C SER A 48 -7.34 -1.45 16.57
N LEU A 49 -8.66 -1.66 16.44
CA LEU A 49 -9.68 -0.79 17.01
C LEU A 49 -9.66 -0.84 18.54
N GLU A 50 -9.57 -2.04 19.13
CA GLU A 50 -9.43 -2.22 20.58
C GLU A 50 -8.22 -1.46 21.13
N LYS A 51 -7.07 -1.54 20.46
CA LYS A 51 -5.88 -0.75 20.83
C LYS A 51 -6.08 0.77 20.70
N PHE A 52 -6.93 1.23 19.80
CA PHE A 52 -7.26 2.65 19.69
C PHE A 52 -8.21 3.07 20.83
N ALA A 53 -9.16 2.22 21.20
CA ALA A 53 -10.05 2.45 22.34
C ALA A 53 -9.28 2.47 23.68
N GLU A 54 -8.37 1.51 23.89
CA GLU A 54 -7.46 1.46 25.06
C GLU A 54 -6.63 2.74 25.21
N LYS A 55 -6.26 3.37 24.09
CA LYS A 55 -5.50 4.62 24.04
C LYS A 55 -6.39 5.87 24.06
N GLY A 56 -7.71 5.73 24.22
CA GLY A 56 -8.67 6.83 24.23
C GLY A 56 -8.76 7.60 22.90
N ARG A 57 -8.42 6.96 21.78
CA ARG A 57 -8.49 7.59 20.44
C ARG A 57 -9.85 7.45 19.79
N ILE A 58 -10.62 6.44 20.21
CA ILE A 58 -12.01 6.18 19.82
C ILE A 58 -12.77 5.69 21.06
N GLU A 59 -14.09 5.69 21.02
CA GLU A 59 -14.91 5.12 22.09
C GLU A 59 -14.97 3.59 21.98
N ALA A 60 -15.19 2.90 23.10
CA ALA A 60 -15.32 1.43 23.08
C ALA A 60 -16.50 0.96 22.20
N SER A 61 -17.58 1.75 22.14
CA SER A 61 -18.72 1.49 21.26
C SER A 61 -18.39 1.58 19.78
N ASP A 62 -17.34 2.31 19.40
CA ASP A 62 -16.95 2.48 18.00
C ASP A 62 -16.36 1.20 17.41
N VAL A 63 -15.88 0.27 18.24
CA VAL A 63 -15.31 -1.00 17.80
C VAL A 63 -16.37 -1.84 17.08
N GLU A 64 -17.47 -2.17 17.76
CA GLU A 64 -18.55 -2.97 17.16
C GLU A 64 -19.30 -2.19 16.07
N ALA A 65 -19.47 -0.87 16.23
CA ALA A 65 -20.10 -0.05 15.21
C ALA A 65 -19.29 -0.02 13.90
N THR A 66 -17.96 0.00 13.98
CA THR A 66 -17.08 -0.08 12.81
C THR A 66 -17.12 -1.47 12.19
N LEU A 67 -16.99 -2.52 13.01
CA LEU A 67 -17.01 -3.90 12.52
C LEU A 67 -18.35 -4.27 11.88
N GLY A 68 -19.46 -3.74 12.39
CA GLY A 68 -20.79 -3.93 11.83
C GLY A 68 -20.99 -3.36 10.42
N ARG A 69 -20.06 -2.54 9.91
CA ARG A 69 -20.05 -2.05 8.52
C ARG A 69 -19.19 -2.90 7.59
N ILE A 70 -18.49 -3.92 8.10
CA ILE A 70 -17.59 -4.77 7.32
C ILE A 70 -18.25 -6.12 7.08
N THR A 71 -18.49 -6.43 5.80
CA THR A 71 -18.99 -7.73 5.35
C THR A 71 -17.82 -8.53 4.74
N PRO A 72 -17.26 -9.51 5.47
CA PRO A 72 -16.27 -10.41 4.90
C PRO A 72 -16.92 -11.39 3.91
N THR A 73 -16.25 -11.69 2.80
CA THR A 73 -16.76 -12.65 1.80
C THR A 73 -15.63 -13.29 0.99
N THR A 74 -15.89 -14.46 0.43
CA THR A 74 -15.02 -15.10 -0.57
C THR A 74 -15.53 -14.92 -2.00
N ASP A 75 -16.80 -14.54 -2.12
CA ASP A 75 -17.47 -14.29 -3.39
C ASP A 75 -17.01 -12.96 -3.99
N LEU A 76 -16.49 -13.01 -5.21
CA LEU A 76 -16.06 -11.82 -5.92
C LEU A 76 -17.25 -11.03 -6.49
N GLU A 77 -18.38 -11.67 -6.77
CA GLU A 77 -19.58 -11.00 -7.30
C GLU A 77 -20.15 -9.97 -6.30
N ALA A 78 -19.85 -10.13 -5.01
CA ALA A 78 -20.24 -9.20 -3.95
C ALA A 78 -19.66 -7.78 -4.09
N VAL A 79 -18.78 -7.52 -5.06
CA VAL A 79 -18.22 -6.19 -5.37
C VAL A 79 -19.02 -5.42 -6.42
N ALA A 80 -20.07 -6.03 -7.02
CA ALA A 80 -20.81 -5.47 -8.15
C ALA A 80 -21.40 -4.07 -7.86
N ASP A 81 -21.92 -3.88 -6.64
CA ASP A 81 -22.59 -2.65 -6.21
C ASP A 81 -21.65 -1.59 -5.60
N ALA A 82 -20.33 -1.84 -5.59
CA ALA A 82 -19.38 -0.91 -4.98
C ALA A 82 -19.27 0.39 -5.77
N ASP A 83 -19.24 1.53 -5.08
CA ASP A 83 -18.94 2.83 -5.70
C ASP A 83 -17.45 2.93 -6.01
N ILE A 84 -16.61 2.35 -5.13
CA ILE A 84 -15.16 2.26 -5.29
C ILE A 84 -14.72 0.85 -4.91
N VAL A 85 -13.84 0.26 -5.73
CA VAL A 85 -13.09 -0.95 -5.38
C VAL A 85 -11.64 -0.58 -5.15
N VAL A 86 -11.02 -1.07 -4.08
CA VAL A 86 -9.58 -0.96 -3.85
C VAL A 86 -8.97 -2.36 -3.83
N GLU A 87 -8.22 -2.68 -4.88
CA GLU A 87 -7.42 -3.90 -4.98
C GLU A 87 -6.14 -3.76 -4.14
N ALA A 88 -5.90 -4.71 -3.24
CA ALA A 88 -4.74 -4.79 -2.36
C ALA A 88 -4.23 -6.25 -2.22
N VAL A 89 -4.16 -6.96 -3.35
CA VAL A 89 -3.60 -8.31 -3.46
C VAL A 89 -2.08 -8.27 -3.68
N PHE A 90 -1.46 -9.43 -3.89
CA PHE A 90 -0.02 -9.56 -4.10
C PHE A 90 0.48 -8.66 -5.23
N GLU A 91 1.68 -8.11 -5.03
CA GLU A 91 2.34 -7.17 -5.93
C GLU A 91 2.95 -7.88 -7.16
N ARG A 92 2.10 -8.52 -7.96
CA ARG A 92 2.44 -9.21 -9.21
C ARG A 92 1.47 -8.76 -10.30
N LEU A 93 2.02 -8.32 -11.44
CA LEU A 93 1.22 -7.76 -12.53
C LEU A 93 0.18 -8.75 -13.05
N GLU A 94 0.55 -10.03 -13.17
CA GLU A 94 -0.35 -11.07 -13.70
C GLU A 94 -1.56 -11.28 -12.77
N ILE A 95 -1.33 -11.30 -11.46
CA ILE A 95 -2.40 -11.46 -10.46
C ILE A 95 -3.31 -10.23 -10.49
N LYS A 96 -2.74 -9.02 -10.54
CA LYS A 96 -3.54 -7.79 -10.65
C LYS A 96 -4.34 -7.76 -11.95
N HIS A 97 -3.78 -8.21 -13.06
CA HIS A 97 -4.51 -8.31 -14.32
C HIS A 97 -5.71 -9.27 -14.25
N GLU A 98 -5.56 -10.42 -13.59
CA GLU A 98 -6.69 -11.34 -13.35
C GLU A 98 -7.80 -10.67 -12.56
N VAL A 99 -7.46 -9.99 -11.46
CA VAL A 99 -8.42 -9.25 -10.63
C VAL A 99 -9.09 -8.14 -11.44
N PHE A 100 -8.33 -7.28 -12.13
CA PHE A 100 -8.89 -6.14 -12.86
C PHE A 100 -9.78 -6.57 -14.03
N ARG A 101 -9.49 -7.67 -14.74
CA ARG A 101 -10.41 -8.23 -15.76
C ARG A 101 -11.74 -8.70 -15.16
N ALA A 102 -11.73 -9.21 -13.93
CA ALA A 102 -12.94 -9.64 -13.26
C ALA A 102 -13.74 -8.42 -12.75
N LEU A 103 -13.07 -7.46 -12.10
CA LEU A 103 -13.69 -6.22 -11.63
C LEU A 103 -14.34 -5.43 -12.77
N ASP A 104 -13.68 -5.36 -13.92
CA ASP A 104 -14.19 -4.69 -15.12
C ASP A 104 -15.56 -5.23 -15.59
N LYS A 105 -15.79 -6.53 -15.41
CA LYS A 105 -17.03 -7.21 -15.78
C LYS A 105 -18.11 -7.15 -14.71
N ILE A 106 -17.70 -7.25 -13.44
CA ILE A 106 -18.61 -7.40 -12.30
C ILE A 106 -19.13 -6.04 -11.81
N CYS A 107 -18.25 -5.03 -11.74
CA CYS A 107 -18.59 -3.74 -11.18
C CYS A 107 -19.49 -2.93 -12.11
N LYS A 108 -20.45 -2.21 -11.51
CA LYS A 108 -21.27 -1.22 -12.21
C LYS A 108 -20.43 -0.20 -13.00
N ALA A 109 -21.01 0.33 -14.07
CA ALA A 109 -20.33 1.15 -15.08
C ALA A 109 -19.67 2.43 -14.53
N ASP A 110 -20.21 2.99 -13.45
CA ASP A 110 -19.76 4.21 -12.78
C ASP A 110 -18.77 3.96 -11.62
N ALA A 111 -18.48 2.69 -11.27
CA ALA A 111 -17.53 2.37 -10.20
C ALA A 111 -16.09 2.88 -10.49
N VAL A 112 -15.37 3.29 -9.45
CA VAL A 112 -13.92 3.53 -9.55
C VAL A 112 -13.17 2.24 -9.24
N LEU A 113 -12.27 1.84 -10.12
CA LEU A 113 -11.41 0.67 -9.94
C LEU A 113 -10.01 1.11 -9.49
N ALA A 114 -9.78 1.11 -8.18
CA ALA A 114 -8.53 1.55 -7.60
C ALA A 114 -7.59 0.38 -7.28
N THR A 115 -6.28 0.63 -7.35
CA THR A 115 -5.22 -0.33 -6.94
C THR A 115 -4.29 0.30 -5.91
N ASN A 116 -4.08 -0.40 -4.78
CA ASN A 116 -3.05 -0.10 -3.79
C ASN A 116 -1.77 -0.86 -4.17
N THR A 117 -1.14 -0.43 -5.26
CA THR A 117 0.22 -0.83 -5.65
C THR A 117 1.22 0.21 -5.14
N SER A 118 2.48 -0.19 -4.94
CA SER A 118 3.56 0.71 -4.51
C SER A 118 4.59 0.98 -5.61
N ALA A 119 4.62 0.17 -6.67
CA ALA A 119 5.64 0.27 -7.71
C ALA A 119 5.18 -0.07 -9.13
N ILE A 120 4.01 -0.69 -9.34
CA ILE A 120 3.54 -1.04 -10.68
C ILE A 120 2.85 0.18 -11.31
N PRO A 121 3.23 0.60 -12.53
CA PRO A 121 2.53 1.69 -13.21
C PRO A 121 1.05 1.37 -13.43
N VAL A 122 0.16 2.30 -13.05
CA VAL A 122 -1.30 2.15 -13.13
C VAL A 122 -1.76 1.89 -14.57
N THR A 123 -1.09 2.47 -15.55
CA THR A 123 -1.33 2.25 -16.99
C THR A 123 -1.17 0.78 -17.35
N GLN A 124 -0.20 0.07 -16.77
CA GLN A 124 -0.01 -1.36 -17.04
C GLN A 124 -1.17 -2.19 -16.47
N ILE A 125 -1.69 -1.81 -15.29
CA ILE A 125 -2.82 -2.49 -14.65
C ILE A 125 -4.13 -2.21 -15.41
N ALA A 126 -4.35 -0.95 -15.80
CA ALA A 126 -5.53 -0.53 -16.53
C ALA A 126 -5.61 -1.10 -17.97
N ALA A 127 -4.49 -1.55 -18.54
CA ALA A 127 -4.42 -2.02 -19.93
C ALA A 127 -5.27 -3.26 -20.23
N VAL A 128 -5.76 -3.97 -19.20
CA VAL A 128 -6.58 -5.18 -19.36
C VAL A 128 -8.08 -4.95 -19.13
N THR A 129 -8.50 -3.70 -18.89
CA THR A 129 -9.90 -3.31 -18.72
C THR A 129 -10.45 -2.64 -19.98
N GLU A 130 -11.76 -2.69 -20.18
CA GLU A 130 -12.43 -2.00 -21.29
C GLU A 130 -12.71 -0.51 -20.99
N ARG A 131 -12.60 -0.11 -19.71
CA ARG A 131 -12.80 1.25 -19.16
C ARG A 131 -11.57 1.73 -18.35
N PRO A 132 -10.39 1.84 -18.98
CA PRO A 132 -9.17 2.27 -18.30
C PRO A 132 -9.26 3.68 -17.70
N GLU A 133 -10.20 4.50 -18.15
CA GLU A 133 -10.52 5.81 -17.60
C GLU A 133 -11.09 5.76 -16.17
N SER A 134 -11.71 4.64 -15.79
CA SER A 134 -12.22 4.36 -14.44
C SER A 134 -11.15 3.80 -13.48
N VAL A 135 -9.92 3.59 -13.95
CA VAL A 135 -8.85 2.98 -13.16
C VAL A 135 -7.91 4.04 -12.58
N VAL A 136 -7.55 3.92 -11.30
CA VAL A 136 -6.66 4.86 -10.59
C VAL A 136 -5.77 4.15 -9.57
N GLY A 137 -4.57 4.66 -9.32
CA GLY A 137 -3.75 4.19 -8.19
C GLY A 137 -4.15 4.90 -6.90
N THR A 138 -4.29 4.13 -5.81
CA THR A 138 -4.52 4.65 -4.45
C THR A 138 -3.46 4.06 -3.52
N HIS A 139 -2.29 4.69 -3.45
CA HIS A 139 -1.17 4.19 -2.65
C HIS A 139 -1.31 4.68 -1.20
N PHE A 140 -1.87 3.81 -0.34
CA PHE A 140 -1.90 3.99 1.10
C PHE A 140 -0.58 3.52 1.72
N PHE A 141 -0.26 4.05 2.90
CA PHE A 141 1.00 3.77 3.60
C PHE A 141 0.74 2.95 4.85
N SER A 142 1.54 1.90 5.06
CA SER A 142 1.43 1.06 6.25
C SER A 142 2.09 1.71 7.48
N PRO A 143 1.48 1.63 8.68
CA PRO A 143 0.13 1.10 8.95
C PRO A 143 -0.96 2.09 8.53
N VAL A 144 -1.94 1.64 7.74
CA VAL A 144 -2.95 2.51 7.11
C VAL A 144 -3.74 3.36 8.11
N PRO A 145 -4.18 2.86 9.29
CA PRO A 145 -4.90 3.70 10.26
C PRO A 145 -4.06 4.81 10.91
N MET A 146 -2.73 4.72 10.84
CA MET A 146 -1.81 5.69 11.44
C MET A 146 -1.28 6.70 10.41
N MET A 147 -1.04 6.24 9.19
CA MET A 147 -0.44 7.07 8.15
C MET A 147 -1.49 7.99 7.53
N ARG A 148 -1.12 9.26 7.36
CA ARG A 148 -2.03 10.31 6.85
C ARG A 148 -1.93 10.53 5.35
N LEU A 149 -0.95 9.96 4.66
CA LEU A 149 -0.76 10.20 3.23
C LEU A 149 -1.49 9.14 2.39
N CYS A 150 -2.01 9.55 1.24
CA CYS A 150 -2.36 8.68 0.13
C CYS A 150 -1.88 9.32 -1.17
N GLU A 151 -1.12 8.60 -1.99
CA GLU A 151 -0.83 9.07 -3.36
C GLU A 151 -1.93 8.59 -4.30
N LEU A 152 -2.55 9.53 -5.00
CA LEU A 152 -3.47 9.22 -6.10
C LEU A 152 -2.73 9.29 -7.42
N VAL A 153 -2.65 8.17 -8.12
CA VAL A 153 -1.80 8.03 -9.30
C VAL A 153 -2.65 7.90 -10.55
N ARG A 154 -2.45 8.82 -11.49
CA ARG A 154 -3.07 8.74 -12.81
C ARG A 154 -2.33 7.74 -13.67
N GLY A 155 -3.04 6.73 -14.15
CA GLY A 155 -2.65 6.06 -15.38
C GLY A 155 -2.89 6.97 -16.58
N TYR A 156 -2.36 6.60 -17.74
CA TYR A 156 -2.39 7.40 -18.96
C TYR A 156 -3.80 7.83 -19.38
N LYS A 157 -4.82 7.00 -19.09
CA LYS A 157 -6.23 7.25 -19.44
C LYS A 157 -7.12 7.66 -18.27
N THR A 158 -6.62 7.66 -17.02
CA THR A 158 -7.43 7.95 -15.84
C THR A 158 -8.14 9.29 -15.97
N SER A 159 -9.48 9.28 -15.90
CA SER A 159 -10.29 10.49 -16.06
C SER A 159 -10.18 11.43 -14.85
N ASP A 160 -10.53 12.70 -15.07
CA ASP A 160 -10.62 13.69 -14.00
C ASP A 160 -11.73 13.34 -13.00
N GLU A 161 -12.84 12.76 -13.46
CA GLU A 161 -13.94 12.30 -12.63
C GLU A 161 -13.52 11.17 -11.70
N THR A 162 -12.83 10.15 -12.23
CA THR A 162 -12.28 9.04 -11.44
C THR A 162 -11.29 9.54 -10.39
N LEU A 163 -10.41 10.47 -10.76
CA LEU A 163 -9.49 11.07 -9.78
C LEU A 163 -10.25 11.86 -8.70
N ALA A 164 -11.28 12.62 -9.07
CA ALA A 164 -12.07 13.41 -8.13
C ALA A 164 -12.81 12.51 -7.13
N THR A 165 -13.42 11.42 -7.59
CA THR A 165 -14.08 10.43 -6.73
C THR A 165 -13.09 9.74 -5.79
N ALA A 166 -11.93 9.31 -6.29
CA ALA A 166 -10.89 8.70 -5.46
C ALA A 166 -10.31 9.68 -4.42
N ARG A 167 -10.20 10.97 -4.80
CA ARG A 167 -9.81 12.05 -3.88
C ARG A 167 -10.82 12.24 -2.78
N ALA A 168 -12.11 12.39 -3.12
CA ALA A 168 -13.15 12.57 -2.13
C ALA A 168 -13.14 11.42 -1.11
N PHE A 169 -13.05 10.18 -1.59
CA PHE A 169 -12.91 9.00 -0.73
C PHE A 169 -11.66 9.06 0.17
N ALA A 170 -10.48 9.30 -0.39
CA ALA A 170 -9.25 9.34 0.39
C ALA A 170 -9.28 10.43 1.46
N GLU A 171 -9.83 11.61 1.15
CA GLU A 171 -9.99 12.72 2.09
C GLU A 171 -11.04 12.42 3.18
N GLU A 172 -12.17 11.78 2.82
CA GLU A 172 -13.19 11.32 3.77
C GLU A 172 -12.65 10.31 4.79
N VAL A 173 -11.77 9.39 4.36
CA VAL A 173 -11.13 8.40 5.26
C VAL A 173 -9.90 8.98 5.99
N GLY A 174 -9.77 10.31 6.01
CA GLY A 174 -8.79 11.05 6.79
C GLY A 174 -7.39 11.08 6.20
N LYS A 175 -7.25 10.91 4.88
CA LYS A 175 -5.96 11.03 4.18
C LYS A 175 -5.78 12.41 3.58
N THR A 176 -4.56 12.92 3.68
CA THR A 176 -4.03 13.98 2.84
C THR A 176 -3.61 13.38 1.51
N VAL A 177 -4.12 13.94 0.42
CA VAL A 177 -3.90 13.43 -0.94
C VAL A 177 -2.77 14.17 -1.62
N VAL A 178 -1.84 13.42 -2.22
CA VAL A 178 -0.89 13.91 -3.22
C VAL A 178 -1.26 13.31 -4.57
N VAL A 179 -1.39 14.14 -5.61
CA VAL A 179 -1.67 13.63 -6.97
C VAL A 179 -0.37 13.44 -7.73
N VAL A 180 -0.20 12.23 -8.23
CA VAL A 180 0.85 11.84 -9.15
C VAL A 180 0.24 11.87 -10.55
N ASN A 181 0.52 12.97 -11.28
CA ASN A 181 -0.12 13.25 -12.57
C ASN A 181 0.23 12.26 -13.69
N ARG A 182 1.29 11.48 -13.51
CA ARG A 182 1.72 10.44 -14.44
C ARG A 182 2.28 9.27 -13.65
N ASP A 183 1.77 8.08 -13.91
CA ASP A 183 2.32 6.87 -13.36
C ASP A 183 3.75 6.62 -13.87
N ILE A 184 4.60 6.27 -12.92
CA ILE A 184 5.97 5.79 -13.13
C ILE A 184 6.21 4.72 -12.08
N ALA A 185 7.14 3.81 -12.32
CA ALA A 185 7.51 2.87 -11.27
C ALA A 185 7.99 3.61 -10.01
N GLY A 186 7.36 3.28 -8.88
CA GLY A 186 7.63 3.85 -7.56
C GLY A 186 7.02 5.24 -7.29
N PHE A 187 6.25 5.80 -8.21
CA PHE A 187 5.54 7.08 -8.03
C PHE A 187 6.46 8.20 -7.50
N VAL A 188 6.05 8.92 -6.45
CA VAL A 188 6.89 9.96 -5.83
C VAL A 188 7.60 9.38 -4.62
N THR A 189 6.87 8.90 -3.61
CA THR A 189 7.50 8.53 -2.33
C THR A 189 8.37 7.29 -2.43
N THR A 190 7.91 6.23 -3.10
CA THR A 190 8.67 4.96 -3.20
C THR A 190 9.93 5.19 -4.02
N ARG A 191 9.86 6.01 -5.06
CA ARG A 191 11.01 6.40 -5.89
C ARG A 191 12.06 7.18 -5.09
N LEU A 192 11.63 8.16 -4.28
CA LEU A 192 12.54 8.95 -3.45
C LEU A 192 13.21 8.11 -2.37
N ILE A 193 12.45 7.29 -1.64
CA ILE A 193 13.04 6.44 -0.60
C ILE A 193 13.93 5.35 -1.19
N ALA A 194 13.58 4.76 -2.32
CA ALA A 194 14.43 3.77 -2.99
C ALA A 194 15.78 4.37 -3.41
N ALA A 195 15.79 5.58 -3.98
CA ALA A 195 17.04 6.25 -4.34
C ALA A 195 17.93 6.51 -3.11
N LEU A 196 17.33 6.99 -2.01
CA LEU A 196 18.05 7.22 -0.76
C LEU A 196 18.61 5.92 -0.18
N VAL A 197 17.80 4.86 -0.12
CA VAL A 197 18.18 3.57 0.46
C VAL A 197 19.26 2.89 -0.40
N VAL A 198 19.14 2.92 -1.73
CA VAL A 198 20.17 2.35 -2.62
C VAL A 198 21.52 3.02 -2.39
N GLU A 199 21.55 4.35 -2.30
CA GLU A 199 22.80 5.08 -2.04
C GLU A 199 23.34 4.82 -0.64
N ALA A 200 22.46 4.84 0.37
CA ALA A 200 22.79 4.50 1.75
C ALA A 200 23.47 3.12 1.87
N VAL A 201 22.91 2.11 1.21
CA VAL A 201 23.46 0.75 1.24
C VAL A 201 24.80 0.69 0.52
N LYS A 202 25.00 1.40 -0.60
CA LYS A 202 26.30 1.45 -1.29
C LYS A 202 27.42 2.04 -0.41
N LEU A 203 27.12 3.06 0.38
CA LEU A 203 28.08 3.66 1.32
C LEU A 203 28.48 2.68 2.43
N VAL A 204 27.52 1.91 2.96
CA VAL A 204 27.79 0.88 3.97
C VAL A 204 28.55 -0.30 3.36
N GLU A 205 28.12 -0.78 2.19
CA GLU A 205 28.72 -1.90 1.47
C GLU A 205 30.18 -1.64 1.08
N SER A 206 30.51 -0.41 0.69
CA SER A 206 31.89 0.01 0.37
C SER A 206 32.74 0.34 1.59
N GLY A 207 32.19 0.24 2.80
CA GLY A 207 32.91 0.48 4.05
C GLY A 207 33.20 1.95 4.35
N VAL A 208 32.52 2.89 3.68
CA VAL A 208 32.69 4.34 3.93
C VAL A 208 32.15 4.73 5.30
N VAL A 209 31.08 4.06 5.76
CA VAL A 209 30.39 4.38 7.00
C VAL A 209 29.70 3.13 7.59
N SER A 210 29.52 3.09 8.91
CA SER A 210 28.69 2.07 9.57
C SER A 210 27.19 2.30 9.30
N ALA A 211 26.35 1.27 9.49
CA ALA A 211 24.90 1.44 9.36
C ALA A 211 24.37 2.43 10.42
N GLU A 212 24.90 2.36 11.64
CA GLU A 212 24.56 3.22 12.77
C GLU A 212 24.88 4.70 12.50
N ASP A 213 26.08 4.98 11.97
CA ASP A 213 26.52 6.34 11.68
C ASP A 213 25.79 6.90 10.47
N LEU A 214 25.50 6.08 9.46
CA LEU A 214 24.70 6.51 8.31
C LEU A 214 23.28 6.92 8.73
N ASP A 215 22.61 6.09 9.54
CA ASP A 215 21.28 6.42 10.06
C ASP A 215 21.33 7.65 10.98
N THR A 216 22.40 7.82 11.76
CA THR A 216 22.61 9.01 12.59
C THR A 216 22.81 10.27 11.75
N ALA A 217 23.58 10.20 10.66
CA ALA A 217 23.77 11.31 9.73
C ALA A 217 22.45 11.73 9.09
N CYS A 218 21.61 10.78 8.66
CA CYS A 218 20.31 11.09 8.08
C CYS A 218 19.32 11.67 9.09
N ARG A 219 19.29 11.17 10.33
CA ARG A 219 18.42 11.71 11.38
C ARG A 219 18.81 13.13 11.80
N LEU A 220 20.09 13.35 12.12
CA LEU A 220 20.56 14.61 12.66
C LEU A 220 20.86 15.65 11.58
N GLY A 221 21.33 15.23 10.40
CA GLY A 221 21.68 16.10 9.29
C GLY A 221 20.48 16.53 8.44
N PHE A 222 19.54 15.61 8.17
CA PHE A 222 18.35 15.90 7.34
C PHE A 222 17.05 15.99 8.14
N GLY A 223 17.09 15.76 9.45
CA GLY A 223 15.89 15.82 10.31
C GLY A 223 14.95 14.64 10.15
N HIS A 224 15.41 13.50 9.62
CA HIS A 224 14.57 12.31 9.52
C HIS A 224 14.20 11.77 10.90
N ALA A 225 12.94 11.37 11.09
CA ALA A 225 12.52 10.73 12.34
C ALA A 225 13.21 9.37 12.59
N MET A 226 13.53 8.65 11.52
CA MET A 226 14.23 7.37 11.52
C MET A 226 15.21 7.35 10.34
N GLY A 227 16.37 6.74 10.54
CA GLY A 227 17.34 6.60 9.45
C GLY A 227 16.83 5.65 8.35
N PRO A 228 17.35 5.77 7.11
CA PRO A 228 16.88 4.99 5.98
C PRO A 228 17.08 3.47 6.15
N LEU A 229 18.13 3.01 6.84
CA LEU A 229 18.38 1.58 7.04
C LEU A 229 17.45 1.01 8.11
N ALA A 230 17.28 1.70 9.24
CA ALA A 230 16.30 1.31 10.26
C ALA A 230 14.86 1.34 9.72
N THR A 231 14.55 2.29 8.82
CA THR A 231 13.25 2.34 8.13
C THR A 231 13.10 1.14 7.20
N THR A 232 14.15 0.76 6.48
CA THR A 232 14.17 -0.44 5.62
C THR A 232 13.95 -1.71 6.44
N ASP A 233 14.58 -1.85 7.60
CA ASP A 233 14.36 -2.99 8.50
C ASP A 233 12.95 -3.03 9.08
N LEU A 234 12.32 -1.87 9.31
CA LEU A 234 10.94 -1.78 9.77
C LEU A 234 9.95 -2.18 8.67
N THR A 235 10.16 -1.73 7.44
CA THR A 235 9.30 -2.03 6.29
C THR A 235 9.50 -3.47 5.78
N GLY A 236 10.73 -3.94 5.79
CA GLY A 236 11.17 -5.20 5.19
C GLY A 236 12.23 -4.96 4.12
N VAL A 237 13.39 -5.59 4.29
CA VAL A 237 14.54 -5.46 3.37
C VAL A 237 14.18 -5.96 1.96
N ASP A 238 13.44 -7.06 1.88
CA ASP A 238 12.88 -7.61 0.65
C ASP A 238 11.92 -6.65 -0.05
N VAL A 239 11.05 -5.97 0.71
CA VAL A 239 10.07 -5.03 0.14
C VAL A 239 10.77 -3.88 -0.57
N LEU A 240 11.76 -3.27 0.08
CA LEU A 240 12.53 -2.16 -0.52
C LEU A 240 13.40 -2.65 -1.69
N MET A 241 14.02 -3.82 -1.58
CA MET A 241 14.81 -4.40 -2.67
C MET A 241 13.95 -4.68 -3.90
N HIS A 242 12.77 -5.28 -3.72
CA HIS A 242 11.83 -5.52 -4.81
C HIS A 242 11.30 -4.21 -5.41
N ALA A 243 11.01 -3.20 -4.60
CA ALA A 243 10.63 -1.88 -5.11
C ALA A 243 11.74 -1.26 -5.97
N ALA A 244 12.99 -1.24 -5.50
CA ALA A 244 14.14 -0.75 -6.26
C ALA A 244 14.33 -1.53 -7.57
N LYS A 245 14.24 -2.86 -7.51
CA LYS A 245 14.33 -3.74 -8.69
C LYS A 245 13.22 -3.48 -9.71
N ASN A 246 11.99 -3.26 -9.26
CA ASN A 246 10.87 -2.94 -10.14
C ASN A 246 11.09 -1.60 -10.84
N ILE A 247 11.56 -0.59 -10.09
CA ILE A 247 11.90 0.72 -10.67
C ILE A 247 13.03 0.58 -11.70
N TYR A 248 14.09 -0.18 -11.39
CA TYR A 248 15.17 -0.45 -12.32
C TYR A 248 14.67 -1.17 -13.58
N THR A 249 13.82 -2.19 -13.43
CA THR A 249 13.29 -2.96 -14.57
C THR A 249 12.45 -2.09 -15.51
N ASP A 250 11.66 -1.17 -14.95
CA ASP A 250 10.82 -0.24 -15.72
C ASP A 250 11.64 0.87 -16.41
N THR A 251 12.67 1.39 -15.72
CA THR A 251 13.38 2.61 -16.17
C THR A 251 14.76 2.37 -16.78
N ALA A 252 15.35 1.18 -16.58
CA ALA A 252 16.75 0.86 -16.86
C ALA A 252 17.77 1.87 -16.26
N ASP A 253 17.38 2.62 -15.22
CA ASP A 253 18.22 3.61 -14.57
C ASP A 253 19.05 2.94 -13.45
N GLU A 254 20.36 2.82 -13.69
CA GLU A 254 21.31 2.12 -12.81
C GLU A 254 21.32 2.65 -11.37
N LYS A 255 20.85 3.87 -11.11
CA LYS A 255 20.74 4.38 -9.73
C LYS A 255 19.75 3.61 -8.87
N PHE A 256 18.84 2.85 -9.48
CA PHE A 256 17.91 1.96 -8.76
C PHE A 256 18.33 0.49 -8.78
N PHE A 257 19.46 0.15 -9.40
CA PHE A 257 19.96 -1.22 -9.36
C PHE A 257 20.25 -1.61 -7.90
N PRO A 258 19.61 -2.67 -7.36
CA PRO A 258 19.80 -3.06 -5.97
C PRO A 258 21.27 -3.41 -5.66
N PRO A 259 21.89 -2.81 -4.63
CA PRO A 259 23.27 -3.14 -4.24
C PRO A 259 23.44 -4.61 -3.84
N GLU A 260 24.65 -5.17 -3.93
CA GLU A 260 24.88 -6.59 -3.67
C GLU A 260 24.53 -6.94 -2.22
N LEU A 261 24.93 -6.13 -1.24
CA LEU A 261 24.60 -6.31 0.18
C LEU A 261 23.11 -6.50 0.38
N LEU A 262 22.27 -5.64 -0.22
CA LEU A 262 20.82 -5.73 -0.11
C LEU A 262 20.29 -7.05 -0.69
N GLN A 263 20.86 -7.51 -1.80
CA GLN A 263 20.50 -8.79 -2.41
C GLN A 263 20.92 -9.99 -1.56
N ARG A 264 22.11 -9.93 -0.95
CA ARG A 264 22.62 -10.99 -0.07
C ARG A 264 21.81 -11.10 1.21
N MET A 265 21.41 -9.98 1.82
CA MET A 265 20.55 -9.96 3.01
C MET A 265 19.22 -10.67 2.75
N VAL A 266 18.55 -10.33 1.64
CA VAL A 266 17.28 -11.00 1.27
C VAL A 266 17.49 -12.50 1.01
N THR A 267 18.58 -12.86 0.31
CA THR A 267 18.93 -14.27 0.06
C THR A 267 19.18 -15.05 1.36
N ALA A 268 19.78 -14.39 2.36
CA ALA A 268 20.07 -14.98 3.67
C ALA A 268 18.87 -15.03 4.62
N GLY A 269 17.74 -14.39 4.27
CA GLY A 269 16.57 -14.28 5.15
C GLY A 269 16.69 -13.17 6.21
N ASP A 270 17.67 -12.27 6.07
CA ASP A 270 17.84 -11.09 6.93
C ASP A 270 16.88 -9.97 6.45
N LEU A 271 15.58 -10.14 6.74
CA LEU A 271 14.49 -9.31 6.23
C LEU A 271 14.09 -8.14 7.15
N GLY A 272 14.89 -7.82 8.16
CA GLY A 272 14.64 -6.76 9.14
C GLY A 272 13.87 -7.27 10.36
N ARG A 273 13.00 -6.42 10.92
CA ARG A 273 12.29 -6.72 12.18
C ARG A 273 11.44 -7.98 12.12
N LYS A 274 10.89 -8.31 10.94
CA LYS A 274 10.04 -9.49 10.76
C LYS A 274 10.79 -10.82 10.84
N SER A 275 12.11 -10.81 10.69
CA SER A 275 12.98 -11.98 10.83
C SER A 275 13.93 -11.89 12.03
N GLY A 276 13.84 -10.83 12.84
CA GLY A 276 14.75 -10.57 13.96
C GLY A 276 16.13 -10.04 13.54
N LYS A 277 16.38 -9.86 12.24
CA LYS A 277 17.67 -9.41 11.72
C LYS A 277 17.55 -8.79 10.33
N GLY A 278 18.19 -7.64 10.14
CA GLY A 278 18.40 -6.94 8.88
C GLY A 278 19.72 -6.18 8.93
N PHE A 279 19.70 -4.86 8.73
CA PHE A 279 20.87 -4.00 9.03
C PHE A 279 21.19 -3.99 10.53
N TYR A 280 20.18 -4.20 11.37
CA TYR A 280 20.29 -4.33 12.81
C TYR A 280 19.75 -5.69 13.30
N THR A 281 19.98 -6.00 14.57
CA THR A 281 19.42 -7.19 15.25
C THR A 281 18.27 -6.78 16.18
N TYR A 282 17.20 -7.58 16.23
CA TYR A 282 15.94 -7.28 16.93
C TYR A 282 15.43 -8.43 17.80
#